data_AF-A0A959T820-F1
#
_entry.id   AF-A0A959T820-F1
#
_cell.length_a   1.000
_cell.length_b   1.000
_cell.length_c   1.000
_cell.angle_alpha   90.00
_cell.angle_beta   90.00
_cell.angle_gamma   90.00
#
_symmetry.space_group_name_H-M   'P 1'
#
loop_
_entity.id
_entity.type
_entity.pdbx_description
1 polymer ?
#
loop_
_entity_poly.entity_id
_entity_poly.type
_entity_poly.pdbx_seq_one_letter_code
_entity_poly.pdbx_strand_id
1 'polypeptide(L)'
;VKEWLFQLLGGEERIVRSPGSWNSQVGVPLSVWQLGPEHTLALFEAGISKPGEMAALERIIRPTIGVMTHIGDAHDEGFGGDRARKEMEKRLLFEHAEIVIDARSLNVIEQEVHGDGTSVIVRRGNDDHAFTIPFTDRASVANALTCIAVCLHLGRSTQWIGERLSHLAPVDMRLRTMQGRHGTTLIDDSYSNDRSSLAVALDHQLRTAHGRPRAIVLSDLAESGLANERLYREVATMLARAGIEQVIGVGQAISEQHALFPKGARFHTDTDELLASEDLHDLGGAVVLVKGARGFALERAVERWQQHVHGTELQVDLEAVRHNLNHFRSLLRPGTRTMAMVKAFGYGSGAVELARLLQHEQVHYLGVAYADEGIELRQHGITTPILVMNPEPV
;
A
#
# COMPACT_ATOMS: atom_id res chain seq x y z
N VAL A 1 8.23 -7.03 2.15
CA VAL A 1 9.46 -7.46 1.45
C VAL A 1 9.50 -6.96 0.01
N LYS A 2 8.63 -7.40 -0.92
CA LYS A 2 8.60 -6.90 -2.33
C LYS A 2 8.65 -5.36 -2.45
N GLU A 3 7.77 -4.66 -1.73
CA GLU A 3 7.69 -3.19 -1.73
C GLU A 3 8.97 -2.52 -1.18
N TRP A 4 9.55 -3.08 -0.11
CA TRP A 4 10.79 -2.58 0.47
C TRP A 4 12.02 -2.86 -0.36
N LEU A 5 12.11 -4.01 -1.02
CA LEU A 5 13.15 -4.28 -2.01
C LEU A 5 13.08 -3.28 -3.16
N PHE A 6 11.87 -2.92 -3.60
CA PHE A 6 11.69 -1.87 -4.61
C PHE A 6 12.14 -0.50 -4.11
N GLN A 7 11.80 -0.10 -2.88
CA GLN A 7 12.30 1.16 -2.29
C GLN A 7 13.83 1.16 -2.15
N LEU A 8 14.41 0.07 -1.65
CA LEU A 8 15.85 -0.05 -1.43
C LEU A 8 16.63 -0.12 -2.74
N LEU A 9 16.16 -0.82 -3.77
CA LEU A 9 16.91 -1.00 -5.02
C LEU A 9 16.53 0.02 -6.10
N GLY A 10 15.44 0.78 -5.88
CA GLY A 10 14.94 1.78 -6.81
C GLY A 10 15.94 2.90 -7.09
N GLY A 11 15.93 3.42 -8.32
CA GLY A 11 16.81 4.51 -8.77
C GLY A 11 18.15 4.06 -9.35
N GLU A 12 18.65 2.85 -9.01
CA GLU A 12 19.80 2.23 -9.68
C GLU A 12 19.38 1.14 -10.66
N GLU A 13 18.38 0.35 -10.27
CA GLU A 13 17.79 -0.68 -11.10
C GLU A 13 16.53 -0.16 -11.81
N ARG A 14 16.32 -0.60 -13.05
CA ARG A 14 15.02 -0.47 -13.73
C ARG A 14 14.18 -1.69 -13.34
N ILE A 15 13.40 -1.53 -12.27
CA ILE A 15 12.68 -2.65 -11.63
C ILE A 15 11.26 -2.78 -12.18
N VAL A 16 10.90 -3.97 -12.68
CA VAL A 16 9.49 -4.38 -12.81
C VAL A 16 9.07 -5.17 -11.57
N ARG A 17 7.82 -5.04 -11.15
CA ARG A 17 7.31 -5.76 -9.97
C ARG A 17 5.82 -6.06 -10.09
N SER A 18 5.33 -7.03 -9.34
CA SER A 18 3.89 -7.30 -9.25
C SER A 18 3.13 -6.04 -8.78
N PRO A 19 2.15 -5.52 -9.53
CA PRO A 19 1.33 -4.40 -9.08
C PRO A 19 0.47 -4.81 -7.88
N GLY A 20 0.51 -4.03 -6.80
CA GLY A 20 -0.26 -4.31 -5.58
C GLY A 20 -0.12 -5.77 -5.14
N SER A 21 -1.22 -6.51 -5.13
CA SER A 21 -1.26 -7.94 -4.75
C SER A 21 -1.58 -8.88 -5.91
N TRP A 22 -1.00 -8.62 -7.09
CA TRP A 22 -1.10 -9.49 -8.25
C TRP A 22 -0.15 -10.69 -8.11
N ASN A 23 -0.51 -11.60 -7.20
CA ASN A 23 0.32 -12.74 -6.79
C ASN A 23 -0.35 -14.10 -7.01
N SER A 24 -1.54 -14.14 -7.62
CA SER A 24 -2.30 -15.38 -7.88
C SER A 24 -1.92 -16.04 -9.22
N GLN A 25 -2.58 -17.16 -9.53
CA GLN A 25 -2.48 -17.87 -10.82
C GLN A 25 -2.72 -16.97 -12.05
N VAL A 26 -3.51 -15.90 -11.90
CA VAL A 26 -3.76 -14.91 -12.97
C VAL A 26 -2.89 -13.67 -12.77
N GLY A 27 -2.74 -13.20 -11.54
CA GLY A 27 -1.99 -11.97 -11.24
C GLY A 27 -0.50 -12.08 -11.59
N VAL A 28 0.12 -13.25 -11.37
CA VAL A 28 1.52 -13.49 -11.70
C VAL A 28 1.78 -13.37 -13.21
N PRO A 29 1.09 -14.10 -14.11
CA PRO A 29 1.31 -13.94 -15.54
C PRO A 29 1.12 -12.50 -16.02
N LEU A 30 0.12 -11.77 -15.50
CA LEU A 30 -0.08 -10.34 -15.83
C LEU A 30 1.04 -9.43 -15.29
N SER A 31 1.66 -9.80 -14.16
CA SER A 31 2.83 -9.11 -13.63
C SER A 31 4.06 -9.37 -14.49
N VAL A 32 4.31 -10.63 -14.87
CA VAL A 32 5.43 -11.02 -15.73
C VAL A 32 5.28 -10.45 -17.14
N TRP A 33 4.07 -10.29 -17.65
CA TRP A 33 3.79 -9.66 -18.95
C TRP A 33 4.30 -8.22 -19.07
N GLN A 34 4.48 -7.52 -17.93
CA GLN A 34 5.03 -6.15 -17.90
C GLN A 34 6.56 -6.13 -18.03
N LEU A 35 7.23 -7.29 -17.99
CA LEU A 35 8.68 -7.39 -18.16
C LEU A 35 9.07 -7.04 -19.59
N GLY A 36 9.98 -6.07 -19.70
CA GLY A 36 10.54 -5.55 -20.95
C GLY A 36 12.07 -5.54 -20.92
N PRO A 37 12.74 -5.43 -22.09
CA PRO A 37 14.21 -5.47 -22.21
C PRO A 37 14.96 -4.35 -21.48
N GLU A 38 14.27 -3.28 -21.10
CA GLU A 38 14.81 -2.19 -20.28
C GLU A 38 15.00 -2.60 -18.81
N HIS A 39 14.26 -3.58 -18.31
CA HIS A 39 14.30 -3.93 -16.90
C HIS A 39 15.58 -4.69 -16.55
N THR A 40 16.22 -4.28 -15.47
CA THR A 40 17.46 -4.89 -14.96
C THR A 40 17.20 -5.83 -13.79
N LEU A 41 16.03 -5.71 -13.16
CA LEU A 41 15.59 -6.56 -12.06
C LEU A 41 14.07 -6.74 -12.09
N ALA A 42 13.60 -7.93 -11.71
CA ALA A 42 12.18 -8.23 -11.61
C ALA A 42 11.83 -8.75 -10.20
N LEU A 43 10.82 -8.15 -9.56
CA LEU A 43 10.36 -8.50 -8.22
C LEU A 43 8.91 -9.02 -8.27
N PHE A 44 8.76 -10.33 -8.46
CA PHE A 44 7.45 -10.97 -8.52
C PHE A 44 7.09 -11.64 -7.19
N GLU A 45 5.88 -11.36 -6.71
CA GLU A 45 5.30 -12.03 -5.55
C GLU A 45 4.38 -13.15 -6.01
N ALA A 46 4.49 -14.32 -5.37
CA ALA A 46 3.67 -15.49 -5.68
C ALA A 46 2.99 -16.02 -4.42
N GLY A 47 1.66 -16.07 -4.48
CA GLY A 47 0.76 -16.61 -3.48
C GLY A 47 0.07 -17.87 -4.01
N ILE A 48 -0.24 -18.79 -3.09
CA ILE A 48 -0.98 -20.01 -3.39
C ILE A 48 -2.06 -20.20 -2.34
N SER A 49 -3.16 -20.78 -2.78
CA SER A 49 -4.32 -21.14 -1.97
C SER A 49 -4.50 -22.65 -1.87
N LYS A 50 -4.01 -23.44 -2.84
CA LYS A 50 -4.18 -24.90 -2.92
C LYS A 50 -2.88 -25.59 -3.40
N PRO A 51 -2.70 -26.89 -3.10
CA PRO A 51 -1.62 -27.69 -3.67
C PRO A 51 -1.65 -27.75 -5.20
N GLY A 52 -0.48 -27.85 -5.84
CA GLY A 52 -0.30 -27.89 -7.29
C GLY A 52 -0.27 -26.53 -7.98
N GLU A 53 -0.58 -25.45 -7.26
CA GLU A 53 -0.59 -24.08 -7.80
C GLU A 53 0.82 -23.50 -7.97
N MET A 54 1.80 -23.91 -7.14
CA MET A 54 3.09 -23.25 -7.12
C MET A 54 3.95 -23.63 -8.33
N ALA A 55 3.91 -24.88 -8.76
CA ALA A 55 4.65 -25.36 -9.93
C ALA A 55 4.25 -24.62 -11.23
N ALA A 56 2.97 -24.23 -11.35
CA ALA A 56 2.52 -23.42 -12.47
C ALA A 56 3.14 -22.01 -12.45
N LEU A 57 3.18 -21.38 -11.26
CA LEU A 57 3.79 -20.06 -11.08
C LEU A 57 5.30 -20.08 -11.29
N GLU A 58 5.98 -21.13 -10.84
CA GLU A 58 7.43 -21.31 -11.04
C GLU A 58 7.78 -21.26 -12.52
N ARG A 59 7.05 -22.00 -13.37
CA ARG A 59 7.31 -22.05 -14.81
C ARG A 59 7.09 -20.71 -15.51
N ILE A 60 6.23 -19.85 -14.95
CA ILE A 60 5.95 -18.51 -15.47
C ILE A 60 7.02 -17.52 -15.00
N ILE A 61 7.34 -17.52 -13.70
CA ILE A 61 8.28 -16.57 -13.10
C ILE A 61 9.72 -16.90 -13.49
N ARG A 62 10.08 -18.18 -13.51
CA ARG A 62 11.45 -18.70 -13.68
C ARG A 62 12.46 -17.96 -12.80
N PRO A 63 12.28 -18.00 -11.46
CA PRO A 63 13.06 -17.17 -10.56
C PRO A 63 14.53 -17.58 -10.53
N THR A 64 15.44 -16.61 -10.60
CA THR A 64 16.88 -16.82 -10.39
C THR A 64 17.23 -16.79 -8.89
N ILE A 65 16.58 -15.92 -8.13
CA ILE A 65 16.74 -15.78 -6.68
C ILE A 65 15.38 -16.00 -6.03
N GLY A 66 15.30 -16.97 -5.12
CA GLY A 66 14.14 -17.20 -4.27
C GLY A 66 14.19 -16.35 -3.01
N VAL A 67 13.08 -15.72 -2.63
CA VAL A 67 12.95 -15.03 -1.34
C VAL A 67 11.80 -15.65 -0.57
N MET A 68 12.11 -16.44 0.46
CA MET A 68 11.13 -17.09 1.32
C MET A 68 10.87 -16.21 2.53
N THR A 69 9.65 -15.72 2.66
CA THR A 69 9.19 -14.96 3.84
C THR A 69 8.54 -15.90 4.87
N HIS A 70 8.13 -15.35 6.03
CA HIS A 70 7.46 -16.13 7.06
C HIS A 70 6.18 -16.80 6.52
N ILE A 71 6.05 -18.11 6.76
CA ILE A 71 4.84 -18.87 6.43
C ILE A 71 3.84 -18.70 7.57
N GLY A 72 2.87 -17.79 7.40
CA GLY A 72 1.72 -17.63 8.29
C GLY A 72 0.54 -18.54 7.93
N ASP A 73 -0.59 -18.37 8.61
CA ASP A 73 -1.75 -19.29 8.59
C ASP A 73 -2.74 -19.01 7.42
N ALA A 74 -2.50 -17.97 6.62
CA ALA A 74 -3.39 -17.59 5.52
C ALA A 74 -3.52 -18.67 4.43
N HIS A 75 -4.74 -19.02 4.04
CA HIS A 75 -5.08 -20.10 3.07
C HIS A 75 -4.79 -21.53 3.53
N ASP A 76 -4.65 -21.77 4.82
CA ASP A 76 -4.47 -23.14 5.33
C ASP A 76 -5.66 -24.07 5.00
N GLU A 77 -6.86 -23.55 4.73
CA GLU A 77 -8.04 -24.33 4.32
C GLU A 77 -7.79 -25.17 3.07
N GLY A 78 -7.12 -24.60 2.07
CA GLY A 78 -6.79 -25.34 0.85
C GLY A 78 -5.68 -26.37 1.03
N PHE A 79 -4.97 -26.32 2.17
CA PHE A 79 -3.94 -27.30 2.57
C PHE A 79 -4.40 -28.23 3.71
N GLY A 80 -5.66 -28.12 4.15
CA GLY A 80 -6.23 -28.94 5.23
C GLY A 80 -5.60 -28.67 6.60
N GLY A 81 -5.08 -27.47 6.84
CA GLY A 81 -4.38 -27.13 8.09
C GLY A 81 -2.96 -27.68 8.20
N ASP A 82 -2.43 -28.34 7.16
CA ASP A 82 -1.08 -28.90 7.15
C ASP A 82 -0.04 -27.85 6.71
N ARG A 83 0.56 -27.19 7.70
CA ARG A 83 1.62 -26.20 7.49
C ARG A 83 2.85 -26.77 6.79
N ALA A 84 3.22 -28.02 7.07
CA ALA A 84 4.40 -28.64 6.46
C ALA A 84 4.17 -28.88 4.97
N ARG A 85 2.96 -29.30 4.59
CA ARG A 85 2.55 -29.46 3.19
C ARG A 85 2.55 -28.12 2.45
N LYS A 86 2.02 -27.06 3.07
CA LYS A 86 2.03 -25.70 2.50
C LYS A 86 3.45 -25.18 2.30
N GLU A 87 4.34 -25.43 3.26
CA GLU A 87 5.76 -25.09 3.13
C GLU A 87 6.42 -25.84 1.98
N MET A 88 6.16 -27.15 1.86
CA MET A 88 6.70 -27.97 0.77
C MET A 88 6.22 -27.45 -0.60
N GLU A 89 4.93 -27.14 -0.72
CA GLU A 89 4.36 -26.58 -1.95
C GLU A 89 5.00 -25.21 -2.28
N LYS A 90 5.19 -24.32 -1.30
CA LYS A 90 5.84 -23.02 -1.53
C LYS A 90 7.29 -23.15 -1.99
N ARG A 91 8.01 -24.17 -1.54
CA ARG A 91 9.40 -24.44 -1.97
C ARG A 91 9.50 -24.82 -3.45
N LEU A 92 8.43 -25.34 -4.05
CA LEU A 92 8.40 -25.63 -5.50
C LEU A 92 8.65 -24.39 -6.34
N LEU A 93 8.34 -23.18 -5.83
CA LEU A 93 8.65 -21.93 -6.52
C LEU A 93 10.15 -21.77 -6.83
N PHE A 94 10.99 -22.41 -6.01
CA PHE A 94 12.42 -22.18 -6.01
C PHE A 94 13.20 -23.41 -6.50
N GLU A 95 12.53 -24.38 -7.13
CA GLU A 95 13.15 -25.62 -7.61
C GLU A 95 14.37 -25.36 -8.52
N HIS A 96 14.28 -24.33 -9.37
CA HIS A 96 15.34 -23.94 -10.30
C HIS A 96 16.05 -22.62 -9.92
N ALA A 97 15.78 -22.07 -8.73
CA ALA A 97 16.47 -20.87 -8.27
C ALA A 97 17.91 -21.21 -7.86
N GLU A 98 18.86 -20.32 -8.16
CA GLU A 98 20.28 -20.47 -7.80
C GLU A 98 20.47 -20.44 -6.28
N ILE A 99 19.69 -19.60 -5.61
CA ILE A 99 19.72 -19.42 -4.17
C ILE A 99 18.32 -19.13 -3.63
N VAL A 100 18.07 -19.56 -2.40
CA VAL A 100 16.88 -19.16 -1.63
C VAL A 100 17.33 -18.40 -0.39
N ILE A 101 16.83 -17.19 -0.24
CA ILE A 101 17.15 -16.28 0.86
C ILE A 101 15.93 -16.19 1.78
N ASP A 102 16.15 -16.35 3.08
CA ASP A 102 15.14 -16.09 4.12
C ASP A 102 15.71 -15.24 5.26
N ALA A 103 14.88 -14.74 6.16
CA ALA A 103 15.34 -13.96 7.31
C ALA A 103 16.32 -14.74 8.22
N ARG A 104 16.23 -16.07 8.24
CA ARG A 104 17.11 -16.97 9.02
C ARG A 104 18.46 -17.18 8.36
N SER A 105 18.62 -16.75 7.10
CA SER A 105 19.87 -16.81 6.35
C SER A 105 20.90 -15.79 6.88
N LEU A 106 20.46 -14.80 7.67
CA LEU A 106 21.33 -13.92 8.44
C LEU A 106 21.45 -14.41 9.89
N ASN A 107 22.68 -14.51 10.36
CA ASN A 107 22.96 -14.77 11.78
C ASN A 107 22.92 -13.44 12.54
N VAL A 108 21.79 -13.14 13.18
CA VAL A 108 21.65 -11.94 14.04
C VAL A 108 22.36 -12.19 15.36
N ILE A 109 23.43 -11.45 15.63
CA ILE A 109 24.22 -11.57 16.86
C ILE A 109 23.59 -10.71 17.97
N GLU A 110 23.22 -9.48 17.63
CA GLU A 110 22.64 -8.51 18.55
C GLU A 110 21.45 -7.84 17.90
N GLN A 111 20.41 -7.61 18.70
CA GLN A 111 19.23 -6.86 18.31
C GLN A 111 18.71 -6.09 19.52
N GLU A 112 18.69 -4.77 19.42
CA GLU A 112 18.19 -3.88 20.46
C GLU A 112 17.23 -2.84 19.87
N VAL A 113 16.13 -2.58 20.57
CA VAL A 113 15.13 -1.58 20.18
C VAL A 113 15.46 -0.27 20.89
N HIS A 114 15.56 0.82 20.13
CA HIS A 114 15.82 2.16 20.67
C HIS A 114 14.92 3.21 20.01
N GLY A 115 14.15 3.93 20.83
CA GLY A 115 13.24 4.96 20.34
C GLY A 115 12.22 4.38 19.35
N ASP A 116 12.28 4.84 18.11
CA ASP A 116 11.45 4.43 16.97
C ASP A 116 12.16 3.47 15.99
N GLY A 117 13.38 3.01 16.32
CA GLY A 117 14.15 2.09 15.48
C GLY A 117 14.68 0.85 16.20
N THR A 118 15.24 -0.07 15.42
CA THR A 118 15.90 -1.29 15.91
C THR A 118 17.33 -1.36 15.37
N SER A 119 18.31 -1.42 16.26
CA SER A 119 19.71 -1.69 15.92
C SER A 119 19.92 -3.19 15.81
N VAL A 120 20.57 -3.64 14.74
CA VAL A 120 20.90 -5.06 14.52
C VAL A 120 22.36 -5.22 14.11
N ILE A 121 23.02 -6.26 14.63
CA ILE A 121 24.31 -6.74 14.15
C ILE A 121 24.09 -8.11 13.52
N VAL A 122 24.42 -8.25 12.24
CA VAL A 122 24.29 -9.50 11.49
C VAL A 122 25.65 -9.98 11.02
N ARG A 123 25.91 -11.28 11.20
CA ARG A 123 27.13 -11.94 10.71
C ARG A 123 26.87 -12.62 9.37
N ARG A 124 27.74 -12.33 8.40
CA ARG A 124 27.77 -13.03 7.11
C ARG A 124 29.19 -13.52 6.84
N GLY A 125 29.38 -14.83 6.84
CA GLY A 125 30.73 -15.40 6.81
C GLY A 125 31.49 -15.02 8.08
N ASN A 126 32.62 -14.33 7.92
CA ASN A 126 33.45 -13.86 9.04
C ASN A 126 33.25 -12.37 9.37
N ASP A 127 32.40 -11.67 8.61
CA ASP A 127 32.20 -10.23 8.74
C ASP A 127 30.91 -9.91 9.51
N ASP A 128 31.00 -8.93 10.40
CA ASP A 128 29.88 -8.39 11.17
C ASP A 128 29.43 -7.06 10.54
N HIS A 129 28.13 -6.95 10.32
CA HIS A 129 27.49 -5.80 9.68
C HIS A 129 26.45 -5.21 10.63
N ALA A 130 26.59 -3.93 10.96
CA ALA A 130 25.65 -3.20 11.79
C ALA A 130 24.66 -2.40 10.94
N PHE A 131 23.37 -2.47 11.28
CA PHE A 131 22.30 -1.73 10.62
C PHE A 131 21.33 -1.13 11.63
N THR A 132 20.73 0.00 11.25
CA THR A 132 19.59 0.59 11.96
C THR A 132 18.34 0.47 11.10
N ILE A 133 17.34 -0.24 11.59
CA ILE A 133 16.04 -0.43 10.93
C ILE A 133 15.07 0.61 11.50
N PRO A 134 14.36 1.41 10.68
CA PRO A 134 13.45 2.46 11.16
C PRO A 134 12.08 1.91 11.62
N PHE A 135 12.06 0.71 12.20
CA PHE A 135 10.86 0.03 12.69
C PHE A 135 11.17 -0.72 13.97
N THR A 136 10.18 -0.82 14.86
CA THR A 136 10.30 -1.53 16.14
C THR A 136 9.46 -2.81 16.20
N ASP A 137 8.46 -2.96 15.33
CA ASP A 137 7.62 -4.14 15.34
C ASP A 137 8.33 -5.36 14.74
N ARG A 138 8.08 -6.52 15.35
CA ARG A 138 8.78 -7.78 15.04
C ARG A 138 8.65 -8.19 13.57
N ALA A 139 7.49 -7.96 12.95
CA ALA A 139 7.22 -8.37 11.58
C ALA A 139 7.98 -7.49 10.59
N SER A 140 7.99 -6.18 10.82
CA SER A 140 8.77 -5.22 10.05
C SER A 140 10.27 -5.47 10.19
N VAL A 141 10.77 -5.69 11.41
CA VAL A 141 12.19 -6.02 11.62
C VAL A 141 12.58 -7.30 10.86
N ALA A 142 11.77 -8.37 10.93
CA ALA A 142 12.04 -9.61 10.19
C ALA A 142 12.00 -9.42 8.66
N ASN A 143 11.06 -8.62 8.16
CA ASN A 143 10.96 -8.28 6.74
C ASN A 143 12.14 -7.42 6.28
N ALA A 144 12.61 -6.49 7.11
CA ALA A 144 13.76 -5.64 6.83
C ALA A 144 15.06 -6.47 6.83
N LEU A 145 15.24 -7.39 7.78
CA LEU A 145 16.35 -8.35 7.77
C LEU A 145 16.37 -9.21 6.50
N THR A 146 15.20 -9.65 6.02
CA THR A 146 15.10 -10.35 4.73
C THR A 146 15.59 -9.46 3.58
N CYS A 147 15.22 -8.17 3.57
CA CYS A 147 15.67 -7.24 2.55
C CYS A 147 17.19 -6.99 2.63
N ILE A 148 17.75 -6.85 3.83
CA ILE A 148 19.19 -6.74 4.08
C ILE A 148 19.92 -7.96 3.51
N ALA A 149 19.40 -9.17 3.76
CA ALA A 149 19.99 -10.42 3.25
C ALA A 149 20.05 -10.44 1.72
N VAL A 150 18.97 -10.01 1.06
CA VAL A 150 18.90 -9.89 -0.40
C VAL A 150 19.89 -8.85 -0.92
N CYS A 151 19.93 -7.65 -0.33
CA CYS A 151 20.86 -6.59 -0.75
C CYS A 151 22.33 -7.01 -0.59
N LEU A 152 22.67 -7.67 0.52
CA LEU A 152 24.01 -8.24 0.73
C LEU A 152 24.32 -9.30 -0.33
N HIS A 153 23.37 -10.18 -0.65
CA HIS A 153 23.56 -11.19 -1.70
C HIS A 153 23.80 -10.56 -3.08
N LEU A 154 23.10 -9.47 -3.41
CA LEU A 154 23.31 -8.68 -4.62
C LEU A 154 24.61 -7.83 -4.61
N GLY A 155 25.48 -8.03 -3.61
CA GLY A 155 26.79 -7.38 -3.53
C GLY A 155 26.75 -5.92 -3.06
N ARG A 156 25.65 -5.45 -2.47
CA ARG A 156 25.54 -4.08 -1.95
C ARG A 156 26.34 -3.96 -0.64
N SER A 157 27.06 -2.85 -0.48
CA SER A 157 27.91 -2.62 0.69
C SER A 157 27.09 -2.29 1.94
N THR A 158 27.64 -2.55 3.13
CA THR A 158 27.02 -2.22 4.41
C THR A 158 26.59 -0.75 4.48
N GLN A 159 27.47 0.16 4.02
CA GLN A 159 27.19 1.59 4.01
C GLN A 159 26.00 1.92 3.12
N TRP A 160 25.98 1.39 1.90
CA TRP A 160 24.89 1.63 0.94
C TRP A 160 23.54 1.14 1.49
N ILE A 161 23.52 -0.03 2.13
CA ILE A 161 22.31 -0.60 2.73
C ILE A 161 21.85 0.28 3.91
N GLY A 162 22.78 0.68 4.78
CA GLY A 162 22.50 1.54 5.93
C GLY A 162 21.90 2.89 5.54
N GLU A 163 22.48 3.56 4.54
CA GLU A 163 21.96 4.82 4.00
C GLU A 163 20.52 4.68 3.51
N ARG A 164 20.21 3.63 2.75
CA ARG A 164 18.86 3.42 2.21
C ARG A 164 17.85 2.93 3.23
N LEU A 165 18.28 2.15 4.23
CA LEU A 165 17.41 1.76 5.35
C LEU A 165 16.90 2.97 6.13
N SER A 166 17.70 4.04 6.25
CA SER A 166 17.28 5.27 6.94
C SER A 166 16.10 5.99 6.26
N HIS A 167 15.90 5.73 4.96
CA HIS A 167 14.81 6.28 4.16
C HIS A 167 13.68 5.27 3.90
N LEU A 168 13.77 4.07 4.49
CA LEU A 168 12.80 3.01 4.27
C LEU A 168 11.45 3.41 4.88
N ALA A 169 10.44 3.57 4.03
CA ALA A 169 9.10 3.96 4.46
C ALA A 169 8.23 2.73 4.77
N PRO A 170 7.25 2.83 5.68
CA PRO A 170 6.19 1.85 5.80
C PRO A 170 5.52 1.57 4.44
N VAL A 171 5.05 0.35 4.24
CA VAL A 171 4.27 0.01 3.04
C VAL A 171 2.83 0.47 3.24
N ASP A 172 2.30 1.27 2.31
CA ASP A 172 0.90 1.70 2.31
C ASP A 172 -0.06 0.50 2.43
N MET A 173 -1.17 0.69 3.18
CA MET A 173 -2.22 -0.29 3.50
C MET A 173 -1.95 -1.29 4.64
N ARG A 174 -0.85 -1.15 5.40
CA ARG A 174 -0.66 -1.89 6.67
C ARG A 174 -0.69 -0.97 7.88
N LEU A 175 -1.61 -1.21 8.80
CA LEU A 175 -1.79 -0.48 10.06
C LEU A 175 -1.78 1.05 9.86
N ARG A 176 -2.37 1.52 8.75
CA ARG A 176 -2.35 2.93 8.38
C ARG A 176 -3.16 3.72 9.41
N THR A 177 -2.51 4.61 10.13
CA THR A 177 -3.16 5.45 11.14
C THR A 177 -3.57 6.77 10.50
N MET A 178 -4.86 7.12 10.58
CA MET A 178 -5.41 8.35 10.03
C MET A 178 -6.42 8.99 10.98
N GLN A 179 -6.71 10.28 10.78
CA GLN A 179 -7.77 10.94 11.52
C GLN A 179 -9.13 10.55 10.96
N GLY A 180 -10.04 10.14 11.83
CA GLY A 180 -11.43 9.83 11.52
C GLY A 180 -12.37 10.96 11.92
N ARG A 181 -13.62 10.87 11.48
CA ARG A 181 -14.70 11.75 11.93
C ARG A 181 -14.90 11.62 13.45
N HIS A 182 -15.59 12.60 14.03
CA HIS A 182 -15.90 12.62 15.47
C HIS A 182 -14.66 12.54 16.39
N GLY A 183 -13.51 13.03 15.91
CA GLY A 183 -12.25 13.02 16.67
C GLY A 183 -11.67 11.63 16.89
N THR A 184 -12.11 10.64 16.11
CA THR A 184 -11.56 9.27 16.17
C THR A 184 -10.20 9.21 15.49
N THR A 185 -9.41 8.21 15.86
CA THR A 185 -8.23 7.81 15.09
C THR A 185 -8.51 6.44 14.49
N LEU A 186 -8.45 6.32 13.17
CA LEU A 186 -8.66 5.05 12.47
C LEU A 186 -7.31 4.38 12.24
N ILE A 187 -7.22 3.09 12.52
CA ILE A 187 -6.08 2.23 12.15
C ILE A 187 -6.61 1.22 11.12
N ASP A 188 -6.13 1.32 9.89
CA ASP A 188 -6.60 0.51 8.76
C ASP A 188 -5.67 -0.68 8.54
N ASP A 189 -6.22 -1.88 8.77
CA ASP A 189 -5.65 -3.20 8.49
C ASP A 189 -6.71 -4.10 7.82
N SER A 190 -7.45 -3.52 6.87
CA SER A 190 -8.61 -4.13 6.18
C SER A 190 -8.26 -5.19 5.13
N TYR A 191 -6.98 -5.57 5.01
CA TYR A 191 -6.49 -6.41 3.92
C TYR A 191 -6.39 -7.91 4.27
N SER A 192 -5.97 -8.24 5.50
CA SER A 192 -5.80 -9.62 5.97
C SER A 192 -6.35 -9.81 7.39
N ASN A 193 -7.07 -10.90 7.61
CA ASN A 193 -7.70 -11.19 8.89
C ASN A 193 -7.43 -12.64 9.35
N ASP A 194 -6.36 -12.79 10.13
CA ASP A 194 -5.96 -14.00 10.83
C ASP A 194 -5.60 -13.66 12.29
N ARG A 195 -5.58 -14.66 13.19
CA ARG A 195 -5.27 -14.43 14.63
C ARG A 195 -3.90 -13.78 14.84
N SER A 196 -2.88 -14.19 14.09
CA SER A 196 -1.52 -13.68 14.26
C SER A 196 -1.43 -12.20 13.90
N SER A 197 -2.05 -11.79 12.80
CA SER A 197 -2.10 -10.39 12.38
C SER A 197 -3.04 -9.56 13.25
N LEU A 198 -4.10 -10.15 13.82
CA LEU A 198 -4.97 -9.48 14.80
C LEU A 198 -4.19 -9.11 16.07
N ALA A 199 -3.36 -10.01 16.59
CA ALA A 199 -2.54 -9.74 17.76
C ALA A 199 -1.61 -8.53 17.55
N VAL A 200 -0.96 -8.45 16.38
CA VAL A 200 -0.08 -7.33 16.02
C VAL A 200 -0.86 -6.03 15.90
N ALA A 201 -2.04 -6.06 15.29
CA ALA A 201 -2.88 -4.88 15.12
C ALA A 201 -3.40 -4.32 16.45
N LEU A 202 -3.81 -5.20 17.38
CA LEU A 202 -4.24 -4.82 18.73
C LEU A 202 -3.11 -4.19 19.55
N ASP A 203 -1.90 -4.75 19.43
CA ASP A 203 -0.71 -4.23 20.10
C ASP A 203 -0.30 -2.84 19.55
N HIS A 204 -0.40 -2.64 18.24
CA HIS A 204 -0.25 -1.32 17.62
C HIS A 204 -1.32 -0.33 18.12
N GLN A 205 -2.59 -0.74 18.14
CA GLN A 205 -3.69 0.09 18.64
C GLN A 205 -3.49 0.50 20.10
N LEU A 206 -3.02 -0.40 20.96
CA LEU A 206 -2.70 -0.11 22.36
C LEU A 206 -1.66 1.02 22.48
N ARG A 207 -0.60 0.98 21.67
CA ARG A 207 0.41 2.05 21.64
C ARG A 207 -0.16 3.39 21.17
N THR A 208 -0.95 3.39 20.10
CA THR A 208 -1.56 4.60 19.52
C THR A 208 -2.65 5.23 20.40
N ALA A 209 -3.29 4.42 21.26
CA ALA A 209 -4.39 4.87 22.08
C ALA A 209 -3.99 5.91 23.11
N HIS A 210 -2.79 5.80 23.71
CA HIS A 210 -2.34 6.70 24.79
C HIS A 210 -3.41 6.92 25.89
N GLY A 211 -4.14 5.85 26.27
CA GLY A 211 -5.21 5.89 27.27
C GLY A 211 -6.60 6.29 26.74
N ARG A 212 -6.75 6.58 25.44
CA ARG A 212 -8.05 6.79 24.80
C ARG A 212 -8.85 5.48 24.71
N PRO A 213 -10.21 5.56 24.65
CA PRO A 213 -11.05 4.40 24.41
C PRO A 213 -10.67 3.66 23.13
N ARG A 214 -10.85 2.34 23.10
CA ARG A 214 -10.47 1.50 21.96
C ARG A 214 -11.64 0.67 21.48
N ALA A 215 -11.85 0.71 20.17
CA ALA A 215 -12.89 -0.02 19.48
C ALA A 215 -12.29 -0.83 18.32
N ILE A 216 -12.96 -1.89 17.91
CA ILE A 216 -12.55 -2.67 16.73
C ILE A 216 -13.74 -2.89 15.80
N VAL A 217 -13.50 -2.74 14.50
CA VAL A 217 -14.35 -3.25 13.42
C VAL A 217 -13.66 -4.48 12.88
N LEU A 218 -14.28 -5.65 13.01
CA LEU A 218 -13.67 -6.94 12.71
C LEU A 218 -14.55 -7.74 11.76
N SER A 219 -14.03 -8.09 10.57
CA SER A 219 -14.74 -9.01 9.69
C SER A 219 -14.64 -10.46 10.18
N ASP A 220 -15.32 -11.38 9.50
CA ASP A 220 -15.06 -12.81 9.68
C ASP A 220 -13.58 -13.15 9.47
N LEU A 221 -13.08 -14.05 10.33
CA LEU A 221 -11.72 -14.59 10.23
C LEU A 221 -11.76 -15.86 9.38
N ALA A 222 -10.90 -15.92 8.37
CA ALA A 222 -10.69 -17.12 7.58
C ALA A 222 -9.54 -17.92 8.18
N GLU A 223 -9.83 -18.67 9.25
CA GLU A 223 -8.82 -19.49 9.93
C GLU A 223 -9.20 -20.96 9.93
N SER A 224 -8.39 -21.76 9.24
CA SER A 224 -8.70 -23.15 8.97
C SER A 224 -8.48 -24.05 10.19
N GLY A 225 -9.30 -25.08 10.33
CA GLY A 225 -9.05 -26.19 11.26
C GLY A 225 -9.57 -25.99 12.69
N LEU A 226 -10.15 -24.83 13.00
CA LEU A 226 -10.87 -24.57 14.24
C LEU A 226 -12.36 -24.42 13.97
N ALA A 227 -13.21 -24.96 14.84
CA ALA A 227 -14.63 -24.65 14.82
C ALA A 227 -14.83 -23.16 15.17
N ASN A 228 -15.75 -22.48 14.49
CA ASN A 228 -16.04 -21.05 14.68
C ASN A 228 -16.21 -20.68 16.16
N GLU A 229 -16.94 -21.48 16.94
CA GLU A 229 -17.12 -21.21 18.38
C GLU A 229 -15.78 -21.13 19.14
N ARG A 230 -14.83 -22.03 18.85
CA ARG A 230 -13.51 -22.02 19.50
C ARG A 230 -12.66 -20.86 19.00
N LEU A 231 -12.67 -20.61 17.69
CA LEU A 231 -11.97 -19.49 17.07
C LEU A 231 -12.40 -18.15 17.68
N TYR A 232 -13.71 -17.86 17.67
CA TYR A 232 -14.23 -16.59 18.17
C TYR A 232 -14.15 -16.46 19.70
N ARG A 233 -14.09 -17.57 20.45
CA ARG A 233 -13.80 -17.54 21.89
C ARG A 233 -12.36 -17.09 22.16
N GLU A 234 -11.40 -17.55 21.37
CA GLU A 234 -10.02 -17.10 21.43
C GLU A 234 -9.89 -15.63 21.01
N VAL A 235 -10.58 -15.23 19.93
CA VAL A 235 -10.67 -13.82 19.50
C VAL A 235 -11.25 -12.93 20.60
N ALA A 236 -12.39 -13.30 21.19
CA ALA A 236 -13.00 -12.54 22.29
C ALA A 236 -12.05 -12.41 23.48
N THR A 237 -11.29 -13.47 23.80
CA THR A 237 -10.26 -13.43 24.84
C THR A 237 -9.12 -12.46 24.49
N MET A 238 -8.68 -12.43 23.23
CA MET A 238 -7.66 -11.49 22.75
C MET A 238 -8.16 -10.04 22.85
N LEU A 239 -9.38 -9.76 22.40
CA LEU A 239 -9.99 -8.42 22.48
C LEU A 239 -10.15 -7.95 23.93
N ALA A 240 -10.59 -8.83 24.82
CA ALA A 240 -10.73 -8.51 26.25
C ALA A 240 -9.38 -8.23 26.91
N ARG A 241 -8.34 -9.03 26.63
CA ARG A 241 -6.97 -8.78 27.12
C ARG A 241 -6.37 -7.50 26.56
N ALA A 242 -6.68 -7.21 25.30
CA ALA A 242 -6.30 -5.96 24.68
C ALA A 242 -7.14 -4.79 25.23
N GLY A 243 -8.14 -4.99 26.09
CA GLY A 243 -8.96 -3.92 26.66
C GLY A 243 -9.79 -3.17 25.62
N ILE A 244 -10.34 -3.89 24.65
CA ILE A 244 -11.30 -3.38 23.68
C ILE A 244 -12.68 -3.31 24.33
N GLU A 245 -13.29 -2.12 24.30
CA GLU A 245 -14.56 -1.84 24.97
C GLU A 245 -15.75 -1.93 24.03
N GLN A 246 -15.51 -1.71 22.73
CA GLN A 246 -16.54 -1.68 21.69
C GLN A 246 -16.11 -2.56 20.51
N VAL A 247 -17.02 -3.42 20.06
CA VAL A 247 -16.79 -4.35 18.95
C VAL A 247 -17.90 -4.19 17.93
N ILE A 248 -17.52 -4.00 16.67
CA ILE A 248 -18.40 -4.06 15.51
C ILE A 248 -17.96 -5.26 14.67
N GLY A 249 -18.76 -6.33 14.65
CA GLY A 249 -18.51 -7.51 13.84
C GLY A 249 -19.14 -7.40 12.44
N VAL A 250 -18.46 -7.90 11.42
CA VAL A 250 -18.96 -7.91 10.03
C VAL A 250 -18.80 -9.30 9.43
N GLY A 251 -19.92 -9.95 9.11
CA GLY A 251 -19.94 -11.31 8.58
C GLY A 251 -20.83 -12.25 9.38
N GLN A 252 -21.26 -13.32 8.74
CA GLN A 252 -22.19 -14.27 9.33
C GLN A 252 -21.56 -15.03 10.50
N ALA A 253 -20.29 -15.48 10.37
CA ALA A 253 -19.69 -16.36 11.35
C ALA A 253 -19.44 -15.66 12.69
N ILE A 254 -19.01 -14.39 12.68
CA ILE A 254 -18.81 -13.57 13.87
C ILE A 254 -20.14 -13.17 14.51
N SER A 255 -21.15 -12.88 13.68
CA SER A 255 -22.51 -12.51 14.12
C SER A 255 -23.20 -13.66 14.87
N GLU A 256 -23.03 -14.90 14.40
CA GLU A 256 -23.52 -16.10 15.09
C GLU A 256 -22.90 -16.27 16.50
N GLN A 257 -21.73 -15.67 16.74
CA GLN A 257 -21.00 -15.74 18.01
C GLN A 257 -21.17 -14.48 18.88
N HIS A 258 -22.18 -13.64 18.61
CA HIS A 258 -22.42 -12.37 19.32
C HIS A 258 -22.37 -12.48 20.86
N ALA A 259 -22.79 -13.62 21.43
CA ALA A 259 -22.82 -13.86 22.86
C ALA A 259 -21.42 -13.91 23.52
N LEU A 260 -20.35 -14.10 22.74
CA LEU A 260 -18.96 -14.12 23.23
C LEU A 260 -18.36 -12.72 23.42
N PHE A 261 -18.99 -11.69 22.86
CA PHE A 261 -18.47 -10.32 22.84
C PHE A 261 -19.12 -9.42 23.90
N PRO A 262 -18.52 -8.26 24.23
CA PRO A 262 -19.05 -7.35 25.25
C PRO A 262 -20.50 -6.91 25.00
N LYS A 263 -21.24 -6.63 26.08
CA LYS A 263 -22.58 -6.03 25.97
C LYS A 263 -22.48 -4.67 25.26
N GLY A 264 -23.21 -4.52 24.16
CA GLY A 264 -23.14 -3.34 23.28
C GLY A 264 -22.35 -3.56 21.99
N ALA A 265 -21.76 -4.75 21.79
CA ALA A 265 -21.22 -5.14 20.50
C ALA A 265 -22.32 -5.16 19.42
N ARG A 266 -21.98 -4.69 18.22
CA ARG A 266 -22.88 -4.58 17.07
C ARG A 266 -22.41 -5.51 15.97
N PHE A 267 -23.33 -6.08 15.21
CA PHE A 267 -23.00 -7.10 14.22
C PHE A 267 -23.80 -6.85 12.95
N HIS A 268 -23.11 -6.97 11.81
CA HIS A 268 -23.62 -6.71 10.47
C HIS A 268 -23.29 -7.92 9.58
N THR A 269 -24.18 -8.29 8.67
CA THR A 269 -23.96 -9.44 7.79
C THR A 269 -22.87 -9.18 6.75
N ASP A 270 -22.74 -7.93 6.30
CA ASP A 270 -21.76 -7.49 5.32
C ASP A 270 -21.41 -6.00 5.47
N THR A 271 -20.50 -5.55 4.63
CA THR A 271 -20.00 -4.17 4.63
C THR A 271 -21.03 -3.17 4.13
N ASP A 272 -21.99 -3.57 3.30
CA ASP A 272 -23.04 -2.66 2.83
C ASP A 272 -24.02 -2.34 3.97
N GLU A 273 -24.41 -3.35 4.76
CA GLU A 273 -25.20 -3.16 5.97
C GLU A 273 -24.45 -2.28 6.98
N LEU A 274 -23.18 -2.60 7.26
CA LEU A 274 -22.31 -1.80 8.13
C LEU A 274 -22.34 -0.32 7.74
N LEU A 275 -22.10 -0.02 6.46
CA LEU A 275 -22.08 1.35 5.95
C LEU A 275 -23.47 2.00 6.04
N ALA A 276 -24.55 1.25 5.89
CA ALA A 276 -25.90 1.82 6.00
C ALA A 276 -26.23 2.24 7.43
N SER A 277 -25.75 1.50 8.44
CA SER A 277 -26.15 1.66 9.83
C SER A 277 -25.15 2.38 10.73
N GLU A 278 -23.86 2.43 10.39
CA GLU A 278 -22.80 2.96 11.28
C GLU A 278 -22.15 4.24 10.73
N ASP A 279 -22.04 5.28 11.58
CA ASP A 279 -21.29 6.50 11.29
C ASP A 279 -20.23 6.83 12.36
N LEU A 280 -19.86 5.83 13.18
CA LEU A 280 -18.90 5.91 14.31
C LEU A 280 -19.15 7.04 15.33
N HIS A 281 -20.30 7.72 15.30
CA HIS A 281 -20.62 8.80 16.24
C HIS A 281 -20.46 8.35 17.70
N ASP A 282 -20.94 7.15 18.02
CA ASP A 282 -20.86 6.56 19.37
C ASP A 282 -19.45 6.11 19.77
N LEU A 283 -18.49 6.17 18.85
CA LEU A 283 -17.08 5.88 19.08
C LEU A 283 -16.23 7.16 19.13
N GLY A 284 -16.84 8.34 19.22
CA GLY A 284 -16.13 9.62 19.22
C GLY A 284 -14.93 9.67 20.18
N GLY A 285 -13.78 10.16 19.69
CA GLY A 285 -12.53 10.23 20.46
C GLY A 285 -11.79 8.89 20.63
N ALA A 286 -12.36 7.76 20.22
CA ALA A 286 -11.72 6.45 20.33
C ALA A 286 -10.65 6.22 19.25
N VAL A 287 -9.76 5.28 19.51
CA VAL A 287 -8.91 4.67 18.47
C VAL A 287 -9.63 3.43 17.95
N VAL A 288 -10.06 3.48 16.69
CA VAL A 288 -10.83 2.42 16.03
C VAL A 288 -9.90 1.64 15.11
N LEU A 289 -9.69 0.36 15.41
CA LEU A 289 -8.97 -0.56 14.54
C LEU A 289 -9.97 -1.17 13.55
N VAL A 290 -9.74 -1.04 12.25
CA VAL A 290 -10.52 -1.68 11.20
C VAL A 290 -9.71 -2.84 10.64
N LYS A 291 -10.15 -4.06 10.92
CA LYS A 291 -9.47 -5.29 10.51
C LYS A 291 -10.41 -6.19 9.74
N GLY A 292 -9.99 -6.60 8.54
CA GLY A 292 -10.87 -7.34 7.64
C GLY A 292 -10.13 -8.24 6.67
N ALA A 293 -10.80 -9.31 6.26
CA ALA A 293 -10.38 -10.10 5.11
C ALA A 293 -10.77 -9.34 3.84
N ARG A 294 -9.91 -9.38 2.82
CA ARG A 294 -10.11 -8.66 1.55
C ARG A 294 -11.50 -8.84 0.91
N GLY A 295 -12.14 -9.99 1.09
CA GLY A 295 -13.49 -10.25 0.56
C GLY A 295 -14.59 -9.35 1.14
N PHE A 296 -14.36 -8.75 2.31
CA PHE A 296 -15.31 -7.83 2.94
C PHE A 296 -15.14 -6.38 2.47
N ALA A 297 -14.03 -6.02 1.84
CA ALA A 297 -13.78 -4.65 1.36
C ALA A 297 -13.99 -3.56 2.44
N LEU A 298 -13.50 -3.79 3.68
CA LEU A 298 -13.67 -2.86 4.80
C LEU A 298 -12.92 -1.52 4.60
N GLU A 299 -12.03 -1.43 3.62
CA GLU A 299 -11.43 -0.17 3.16
C GLU A 299 -12.50 0.88 2.80
N ARG A 300 -13.68 0.45 2.32
CA ARG A 300 -14.82 1.34 2.05
C ARG A 300 -15.34 2.03 3.30
N ALA A 301 -15.30 1.34 4.44
CA ALA A 301 -15.70 1.90 5.73
C ALA A 301 -14.66 2.90 6.24
N VAL A 302 -13.37 2.58 6.07
CA VAL A 302 -12.27 3.50 6.35
C VAL A 302 -12.40 4.79 5.51
N GLU A 303 -12.65 4.67 4.21
CA GLU A 303 -12.84 5.82 3.30
C GLU A 303 -14.03 6.70 3.67
N ARG A 304 -15.13 6.09 4.14
CA ARG A 304 -16.30 6.83 4.61
C ARG A 304 -16.01 7.59 5.91
N TRP A 305 -15.37 6.92 6.86
CA TRP A 305 -15.19 7.43 8.21
C TRP A 305 -13.95 8.29 8.40
N GLN A 306 -12.98 8.26 7.49
CA GLN A 306 -11.83 9.15 7.56
C GLN A 306 -12.26 10.63 7.49
N GLN A 307 -11.57 11.47 8.25
CA GLN A 307 -11.70 12.90 8.16
C GLN A 307 -11.04 13.35 6.85
N HIS A 308 -11.84 13.88 5.93
CA HIS A 308 -11.32 14.44 4.70
C HIS A 308 -10.61 15.75 5.01
N VAL A 309 -9.29 15.71 5.17
CA VAL A 309 -8.45 16.91 5.15
C VAL A 309 -8.36 17.35 3.69
N HIS A 310 -9.25 18.26 3.28
CA HIS A 310 -9.15 18.90 1.97
C HIS A 310 -7.95 19.84 2.00
N GLY A 311 -6.90 19.47 1.25
CA GLY A 311 -5.71 20.30 1.11
C GLY A 311 -4.74 19.80 0.06
N THR A 312 -5.19 19.59 -1.18
CA THR A 312 -4.28 19.63 -2.33
C THR A 312 -4.30 21.06 -2.86
N GLU A 313 -3.26 21.84 -2.53
CA GLU A 313 -3.07 23.18 -3.07
C GLU A 313 -2.25 23.07 -4.37
N LEU A 314 -2.88 23.39 -5.51
CA LEU A 314 -2.18 23.56 -6.79
C LEU A 314 -1.95 25.05 -7.00
N GLN A 315 -0.73 25.52 -6.74
CA GLN A 315 -0.36 26.90 -7.03
C GLN A 315 0.18 27.01 -8.46
N VAL A 316 -0.51 27.80 -9.30
CA VAL A 316 -0.04 28.17 -10.63
C VAL A 316 0.66 29.52 -10.56
N ASP A 317 1.99 29.52 -10.71
CA ASP A 317 2.79 30.75 -10.79
C ASP A 317 2.73 31.34 -12.20
N LEU A 318 1.93 32.39 -12.37
CA LEU A 318 1.77 33.12 -13.63
C LEU A 318 3.04 33.88 -14.05
N GLU A 319 3.90 34.26 -13.11
CA GLU A 319 5.17 34.93 -13.42
C GLU A 319 6.16 33.94 -14.03
N ALA A 320 6.24 32.73 -13.48
CA ALA A 320 7.03 31.64 -14.05
C ALA A 320 6.58 31.29 -15.49
N VAL A 321 5.27 31.28 -15.75
CA VAL A 321 4.73 31.06 -17.11
C VAL A 321 5.16 32.17 -18.08
N ARG A 322 5.07 33.44 -17.68
CA ARG A 322 5.54 34.59 -18.48
C ARG A 322 7.05 34.47 -18.75
N HIS A 323 7.83 34.15 -17.72
CA HIS A 323 9.28 33.97 -17.84
C HIS A 323 9.60 32.90 -18.89
N ASN A 324 8.97 31.72 -18.79
CA ASN A 324 9.17 30.61 -19.71
C ASN A 324 8.79 30.98 -21.16
N LEU A 325 7.66 31.66 -21.36
CA LEU A 325 7.24 32.11 -22.69
C LEU A 325 8.29 33.04 -23.33
N ASN A 326 8.81 33.99 -22.56
CA ASN A 326 9.82 34.92 -23.05
C ASN A 326 11.18 34.24 -23.27
N HIS A 327 11.54 33.27 -22.44
CA HIS A 327 12.71 32.43 -22.67
C HIS A 327 12.60 31.71 -24.01
N PHE A 328 11.49 31.01 -24.29
CA PHE A 328 11.31 30.33 -25.57
C PHE A 328 11.27 31.30 -26.74
N ARG A 329 10.61 32.46 -26.63
CA ARG A 329 10.64 33.51 -27.66
C ARG A 329 12.05 33.99 -27.98
N SER A 330 12.94 34.09 -26.98
CA SER A 330 14.32 34.51 -27.19
C SER A 330 15.13 33.53 -28.06
N LEU A 331 14.72 32.26 -28.10
CA LEU A 331 15.35 31.20 -28.91
C LEU A 331 14.79 31.14 -30.34
N LEU A 332 13.70 31.85 -30.63
CA LEU A 332 13.03 31.84 -31.93
C LEU A 332 13.55 32.95 -32.84
N ARG A 333 13.50 32.70 -34.15
CA ARG A 333 13.82 33.72 -35.15
C ARG A 333 12.78 34.85 -35.11
N PRO A 334 13.17 36.11 -35.37
CA PRO A 334 12.23 37.22 -35.50
C PRO A 334 11.09 36.89 -36.48
N GLY A 335 9.84 37.18 -36.09
CA GLY A 335 8.64 36.89 -36.88
C GLY A 335 8.07 35.48 -36.72
N THR A 336 8.71 34.59 -35.94
CA THR A 336 8.14 33.26 -35.65
C THR A 336 6.90 33.40 -34.76
N ARG A 337 5.76 32.90 -35.23
CA ARG A 337 4.50 32.90 -34.45
C ARG A 337 4.55 31.85 -33.36
N THR A 338 3.98 32.17 -32.20
CA THR A 338 3.96 31.30 -31.02
C THR A 338 2.54 30.82 -30.73
N MET A 339 2.42 29.52 -30.45
CA MET A 339 1.19 28.91 -29.94
C MET A 339 1.46 28.36 -28.54
N ALA A 340 0.57 28.64 -27.60
CA ALA A 340 0.66 28.11 -26.24
C ALA A 340 -0.47 27.13 -25.97
N MET A 341 -0.12 25.93 -25.49
CA MET A 341 -1.09 24.89 -25.20
C MET A 341 -1.69 25.11 -23.80
N VAL A 342 -3.01 25.16 -23.69
CA VAL A 342 -3.76 25.36 -22.44
C VAL A 342 -4.67 24.14 -22.22
N LYS A 343 -4.06 22.97 -21.94
CA LYS A 343 -4.73 21.68 -21.61
C LYS A 343 -5.18 21.64 -20.14
N ALA A 344 -5.83 22.68 -19.66
CA ALA A 344 -6.01 22.89 -18.22
C ALA A 344 -7.31 22.33 -17.65
N PHE A 345 -8.23 21.82 -18.48
CA PHE A 345 -9.43 21.13 -17.98
C PHE A 345 -9.18 19.71 -17.48
N GLY A 346 -8.08 19.08 -17.89
CA GLY A 346 -7.72 17.72 -17.44
C GLY A 346 -7.37 17.59 -15.96
N TYR A 347 -7.13 18.71 -15.24
CA TYR A 347 -6.76 18.72 -13.82
C TYR A 347 -7.62 19.67 -12.96
N GLY A 348 -8.70 20.23 -13.53
CA GLY A 348 -9.75 20.89 -12.76
C GLY A 348 -9.49 22.31 -12.24
N SER A 349 -8.46 23.04 -12.70
CA SER A 349 -8.31 24.49 -12.36
C SER A 349 -7.33 25.27 -13.24
N GLY A 350 -7.56 26.59 -13.38
CA GLY A 350 -6.57 27.59 -13.84
C GLY A 350 -6.50 27.90 -15.35
N ALA A 351 -7.33 27.24 -16.19
CA ALA A 351 -7.28 27.37 -17.65
C ALA A 351 -7.53 28.81 -18.15
N VAL A 352 -8.52 29.48 -17.57
CA VAL A 352 -8.97 30.81 -17.99
C VAL A 352 -7.92 31.85 -17.62
N GLU A 353 -7.35 31.77 -16.42
CA GLU A 353 -6.31 32.67 -15.92
C GLU A 353 -5.04 32.56 -16.76
N LEU A 354 -4.61 31.32 -17.06
CA LEU A 354 -3.50 31.05 -17.97
C LEU A 354 -3.77 31.60 -19.38
N ALA A 355 -4.95 31.36 -19.94
CA ALA A 355 -5.32 31.87 -21.25
C ALA A 355 -5.35 33.41 -21.30
N ARG A 356 -5.85 34.08 -20.24
CA ARG A 356 -5.84 35.54 -20.12
C ARG A 356 -4.43 36.09 -20.06
N LEU A 357 -3.56 35.48 -19.26
CA LEU A 357 -2.14 35.85 -19.21
C LEU A 357 -1.50 35.71 -20.59
N LEU A 358 -1.64 34.54 -21.23
CA LEU A 358 -1.00 34.27 -22.53
C LEU A 358 -1.53 35.20 -23.63
N GLN A 359 -2.82 35.54 -23.61
CA GLN A 359 -3.41 36.56 -24.49
C GLN A 359 -2.81 37.95 -24.21
N HIS A 360 -2.67 38.33 -22.94
CA HIS A 360 -2.01 39.59 -22.56
C HIS A 360 -0.54 39.63 -23.04
N GLU A 361 0.17 38.51 -22.94
CA GLU A 361 1.52 38.33 -23.49
C GLU A 361 1.55 38.19 -25.02
N GLN A 362 0.41 38.37 -25.72
CA GLN A 362 0.30 38.37 -27.18
C GLN A 362 0.80 37.08 -27.85
N VAL A 363 0.47 35.91 -27.30
CA VAL A 363 0.64 34.67 -28.07
C VAL A 363 -0.29 34.69 -29.29
N HIS A 364 0.16 34.12 -30.41
CA HIS A 364 -0.57 34.20 -31.68
C HIS A 364 -1.74 33.22 -31.73
N TYR A 365 -1.60 32.08 -31.04
CA TYR A 365 -2.61 31.05 -30.93
C TYR A 365 -2.61 30.45 -29.52
N LEU A 366 -3.78 29.99 -29.08
CA LEU A 366 -3.92 29.06 -27.97
C LEU A 366 -4.26 27.67 -28.53
N GLY A 367 -3.77 26.62 -27.90
CA GLY A 367 -4.13 25.24 -28.23
C GLY A 367 -4.95 24.60 -27.12
N VAL A 368 -6.03 23.90 -27.46
CA VAL A 368 -6.87 23.12 -26.53
C VAL A 368 -7.01 21.67 -27.02
N ALA A 369 -7.21 20.72 -26.11
CA ALA A 369 -7.33 19.31 -26.46
C ALA A 369 -8.65 19.03 -27.18
N TYR A 370 -9.76 19.56 -26.67
CA TYR A 370 -11.12 19.30 -27.16
C TYR A 370 -11.90 20.62 -27.39
N ALA A 371 -13.03 20.53 -28.09
CA ALA A 371 -13.80 21.70 -28.51
C ALA A 371 -14.50 22.42 -27.34
N ASP A 372 -14.95 21.68 -26.33
CA ASP A 372 -15.56 22.17 -25.09
C ASP A 372 -14.61 23.11 -24.32
N GLU A 373 -13.34 22.75 -24.18
CA GLU A 373 -12.30 23.60 -23.58
C GLU A 373 -12.20 24.95 -24.34
N GLY A 374 -12.28 24.91 -25.66
CA GLY A 374 -12.25 26.11 -26.51
C GLY A 374 -13.51 26.97 -26.36
N ILE A 375 -14.69 26.36 -26.25
CA ILE A 375 -15.97 27.06 -26.03
C ILE A 375 -15.93 27.80 -24.70
N GLU A 376 -15.41 27.18 -23.65
CA GLU A 376 -15.34 27.79 -22.33
C GLU A 376 -14.39 28.99 -22.29
N LEU A 377 -13.22 28.90 -22.91
CA LEU A 377 -12.32 30.05 -23.05
C LEU A 377 -13.01 31.23 -23.75
N ARG A 378 -13.84 30.95 -24.76
CA ARG A 378 -14.63 31.98 -25.46
C ARG A 378 -15.69 32.60 -24.57
N GLN A 379 -16.41 31.80 -23.79
CA GLN A 379 -17.40 32.29 -22.82
C GLN A 379 -16.77 33.24 -21.77
N HIS A 380 -15.49 33.02 -21.44
CA HIS A 380 -14.73 33.83 -20.50
C HIS A 380 -13.95 35.01 -21.14
N GLY A 381 -14.26 35.34 -22.40
CA GLY A 381 -13.78 36.56 -23.08
C GLY A 381 -12.41 36.45 -23.74
N ILE A 382 -11.86 35.25 -23.92
CA ILE A 382 -10.63 35.05 -24.69
C ILE A 382 -10.93 35.27 -26.18
N THR A 383 -10.15 36.11 -26.85
CA THR A 383 -10.29 36.48 -28.27
C THR A 383 -9.15 35.96 -29.14
N THR A 384 -8.02 35.57 -28.56
CA THR A 384 -6.91 34.94 -29.29
C THR A 384 -7.41 33.72 -30.08
N PRO A 385 -6.98 33.51 -31.34
CA PRO A 385 -7.32 32.31 -32.10
C PRO A 385 -7.01 31.02 -31.33
N ILE A 386 -7.95 30.07 -31.31
CA ILE A 386 -7.84 28.80 -30.58
C ILE A 386 -7.77 27.66 -31.61
N LEU A 387 -6.72 26.83 -31.53
CA LEU A 387 -6.59 25.58 -32.26
C LEU A 387 -7.10 24.42 -31.39
N VAL A 388 -8.09 23.68 -31.88
CA VAL A 388 -8.58 22.46 -31.24
C VAL A 388 -7.83 21.27 -31.81
N MET A 389 -7.14 20.51 -30.96
CA MET A 389 -6.27 19.41 -31.39
C MET A 389 -7.03 18.13 -31.71
N ASN A 390 -8.12 17.85 -30.97
CA ASN A 390 -9.02 16.74 -31.24
C ASN A 390 -10.43 17.28 -31.55
N PRO A 391 -10.86 17.27 -32.83
CA PRO A 391 -12.16 17.79 -33.23
C PRO A 391 -13.33 16.83 -32.95
N GLU A 392 -13.06 15.59 -32.52
CA GLU A 392 -14.12 14.65 -32.15
C GLU A 392 -14.78 15.08 -30.82
N PRO A 393 -16.12 15.19 -30.76
CA PRO A 393 -16.81 15.43 -29.50
C PRO A 393 -16.61 14.23 -28.55
N VAL A 394 -16.39 14.52 -27.27
CA VAL A 394 -16.46 13.51 -26.18
C VAL A 394 -17.92 13.13 -25.93
#